data_AF-A0A370B9Q2-F1
#
_entry.id   AF-A0A370B9Q2-F1
#
_cell.length_a   1.000
_cell.length_b   1.000
_cell.length_c   1.000
_cell.angle_alpha   90.00
_cell.angle_beta   90.00
_cell.angle_gamma   90.00
#
_symmetry.space_group_name_H-M   'P 1'
#
loop_
_entity.id
_entity.type
_entity.pdbx_description
1 polymer ?
#
loop_
_entity_poly.entity_id
_entity_poly.type
_entity_poly.pdbx_seq_one_letter_code
_entity_poly.pdbx_strand_id
1 'polypeptide(L)'
;MFAHSDRMPTGTPLPSGIRTPLPWGVRRMVPYPVVAAEHSRTELDPETQMTRYYNAVGVIMQSPRHGTSSGTKPATNTGNPSDGSGGGGSGGGDADSGNDTDQ
;
A
#
# COMPACT_ATOMS: atom_id res chain seq x y z
N MET A 1 25.29 11.73 5.13
CA MET A 1 26.40 10.80 5.41
C MET A 1 25.79 9.54 6.00
N PHE A 2 25.84 8.39 5.33
CA PHE A 2 25.14 7.18 5.76
C PHE A 2 25.98 6.45 6.81
N ALA A 3 25.55 6.48 8.08
CA ALA A 3 26.30 6.04 9.26
C ALA A 3 26.66 4.54 9.31
N HIS A 4 26.26 3.73 8.32
CA HIS A 4 26.38 2.27 8.31
C HIS A 4 26.77 1.68 6.94
N SER A 5 27.32 2.51 6.05
CA SER A 5 27.71 2.09 4.68
C SER A 5 28.89 1.12 4.65
N ASP A 6 29.62 1.00 5.76
CA ASP A 6 30.76 0.10 5.98
C ASP A 6 30.36 -1.31 6.44
N ARG A 7 29.11 -1.52 6.86
CA ARG A 7 28.61 -2.82 7.30
C ARG A 7 28.23 -3.69 6.11
N MET A 8 29.24 -4.25 5.44
CA MET A 8 29.04 -5.40 4.59
C MET A 8 28.55 -6.58 5.44
N PRO A 9 27.61 -7.42 4.99
CA PRO A 9 27.22 -8.60 5.73
C PRO A 9 28.45 -9.51 5.91
N THR A 10 28.95 -9.62 7.15
CA THR A 10 30.19 -10.36 7.49
C THR A 10 29.94 -11.85 7.79
N GLY A 11 28.72 -12.33 7.60
CA GLY A 11 28.41 -13.76 7.76
C GLY A 11 28.99 -14.59 6.63
N THR A 12 29.36 -15.85 6.93
CA THR A 12 29.71 -16.83 5.89
C THR A 12 28.61 -16.87 4.83
N PRO A 13 28.92 -16.62 3.54
CA PRO A 13 27.91 -16.69 2.51
C PRO A 13 27.33 -18.11 2.48
N LEU A 14 26.00 -18.20 2.44
CA LEU A 14 25.34 -19.49 2.29
C LEU A 14 25.77 -20.11 0.94
N PRO A 15 26.12 -21.41 0.91
CA PRO A 15 26.35 -22.12 -0.33
C PRO A 15 25.26 -21.86 -1.37
N SER A 16 25.67 -21.73 -2.63
CA SER A 16 24.74 -21.61 -3.76
C SER A 16 23.76 -22.81 -3.75
N GLY A 17 22.47 -22.53 -3.93
CA GLY A 17 21.42 -23.56 -3.95
C GLY A 17 20.75 -23.85 -2.60
N ILE A 18 21.14 -23.18 -1.51
CA ILE A 18 20.38 -23.26 -0.25
C ILE A 18 19.05 -22.50 -0.39
N ARG A 19 17.95 -23.17 -0.05
CA ARG A 19 16.63 -22.54 0.09
C ARG A 19 16.60 -21.70 1.37
N THR A 20 16.59 -20.39 1.21
CA THR A 20 16.30 -19.47 2.32
C THR A 20 14.80 -19.37 2.54
N PRO A 21 14.34 -19.28 3.81
CA PRO A 21 12.94 -19.02 4.08
C PRO A 21 12.55 -17.66 3.49
N LEU A 22 11.31 -17.56 3.00
CA LEU A 22 10.78 -16.29 2.51
C LEU A 22 10.90 -15.22 3.61
N PRO A 23 11.29 -13.98 3.27
CA PRO A 23 11.34 -12.88 4.23
C PRO A 23 10.01 -12.71 4.96
N TRP A 24 10.07 -12.31 6.23
CA TRP A 24 8.89 -12.17 7.11
C TRP A 24 7.74 -11.39 6.44
N GLY A 25 8.05 -10.31 5.73
CA GLY A 25 7.05 -9.48 5.06
C GLY A 25 6.31 -10.24 3.95
N VAL A 26 7.04 -10.96 3.10
CA VAL A 26 6.46 -11.74 1.99
C VAL A 26 5.56 -12.86 2.52
N ARG A 27 5.94 -13.48 3.64
CA ARG A 27 5.14 -14.54 4.28
C ARG A 27 3.81 -14.05 4.84
N ARG A 28 3.63 -12.74 4.99
CA ARG A 28 2.41 -12.10 5.52
C ARG A 28 1.68 -11.26 4.47
N MET A 29 2.21 -11.18 3.25
CA MET A 29 1.49 -10.59 2.13
C MET A 29 0.35 -11.53 1.75
N VAL A 30 -0.85 -10.98 1.69
CA VAL A 30 -1.98 -11.60 1.00
C VAL A 30 -2.00 -11.11 -0.45
N PRO A 31 -2.50 -11.92 -1.40
CA PRO A 31 -2.79 -11.42 -2.74
C PRO A 31 -3.61 -10.14 -2.64
N TYR A 32 -3.21 -9.12 -3.40
CA TYR A 32 -4.03 -7.93 -3.52
C TYR A 32 -5.41 -8.36 -4.05
N PRO A 33 -6.53 -7.88 -3.47
CA PRO A 33 -7.85 -8.22 -3.97
C PRO A 33 -7.94 -7.82 -5.45
N VAL A 34 -8.00 -8.81 -6.33
CA VAL A 34 -8.25 -8.57 -7.74
C VAL A 34 -9.75 -8.47 -7.90
N VAL A 35 -10.24 -7.24 -7.96
CA VAL A 35 -11.63 -6.99 -8.39
C VAL A 35 -11.59 -6.97 -9.91
N ALA A 36 -12.29 -7.91 -10.55
CA ALA A 36 -12.44 -7.88 -12.00
C ALA A 36 -13.14 -6.58 -12.38
N ALA A 37 -12.57 -5.84 -13.31
CA ALA A 37 -13.18 -4.61 -13.75
C ALA A 37 -14.40 -4.94 -14.64
N GLU A 38 -15.51 -4.25 -14.43
CA GLU A 38 -16.77 -4.46 -15.15
C GLU A 38 -16.68 -4.10 -16.65
N HIS A 39 -15.66 -3.33 -17.04
CA HIS A 39 -15.36 -2.95 -18.42
C HIS A 39 -14.31 -3.86 -19.08
N SER A 40 -14.34 -3.95 -20.41
CA SER A 40 -13.36 -4.69 -21.22
C SER A 40 -12.37 -3.78 -21.95
N ARG A 41 -12.78 -2.54 -22.28
CA ARG A 41 -11.98 -1.56 -23.01
C ARG A 41 -12.30 -0.16 -22.50
N THR A 42 -11.28 0.68 -22.45
CA THR A 42 -11.40 2.12 -22.17
C THR A 42 -10.77 2.94 -23.29
N GLU A 43 -11.37 4.09 -23.56
CA GLU A 43 -10.85 5.06 -24.51
C GLU A 43 -10.94 6.47 -23.90
N LEU A 44 -9.97 7.33 -24.20
CA LEU A 44 -10.04 8.74 -23.83
C LEU A 44 -10.84 9.49 -24.89
N ASP A 45 -11.90 10.19 -24.47
CA ASP A 45 -12.63 11.11 -25.32
C ASP A 45 -11.81 12.40 -25.51
N PRO A 46 -11.38 12.75 -26.74
CA PRO A 46 -10.54 13.91 -26.96
C PRO A 46 -11.28 15.24 -26.72
N GLU A 47 -12.62 15.28 -26.84
CA GLU A 47 -13.39 16.52 -26.66
C GLU A 47 -13.60 16.82 -25.17
N THR A 48 -14.05 15.81 -24.43
CA THR A 48 -14.39 15.96 -23.01
C THR A 48 -13.22 15.68 -22.06
N GLN A 49 -12.15 15.07 -22.56
CA GLN A 49 -11.04 14.55 -21.76
C GLN A 49 -11.49 13.55 -20.70
N MET A 50 -12.61 12.85 -20.95
CA MET A 50 -13.17 11.84 -20.05
C MET A 50 -12.93 10.43 -20.59
N THR A 51 -12.80 9.46 -19.69
CA THR A 51 -12.70 8.05 -20.09
C THR A 51 -14.09 7.52 -20.47
N ARG A 52 -14.20 6.89 -21.65
CA ARG A 52 -15.35 6.09 -22.09
C ARG A 52 -15.08 4.62 -21.79
N TYR A 53 -16.04 3.97 -21.15
CA TYR A 53 -15.95 2.58 -20.70
C TYR A 53 -16.79 1.71 -21.63
N TYR A 54 -16.26 0.58 -22.10
CA TYR A 54 -16.97 -0.33 -22.99
C TYR A 54 -17.12 -1.71 -22.36
N ASN A 55 -18.33 -2.28 -22.44
CA ASN A 55 -18.54 -3.68 -22.08
C ASN A 55 -17.92 -4.63 -23.12
N ALA A 56 -17.96 -5.94 -22.87
CA ALA A 56 -17.38 -6.95 -23.77
C ALA A 56 -18.00 -6.97 -25.19
N VAL A 57 -19.18 -6.37 -25.37
CA VAL A 57 -19.90 -6.28 -26.65
C VAL A 57 -19.65 -4.93 -27.34
N GLY A 58 -18.86 -4.03 -26.73
CA GLY A 58 -18.55 -2.71 -27.27
C GLY A 58 -19.61 -1.64 -27.02
N VAL A 59 -20.56 -1.88 -26.11
CA VAL A 59 -21.54 -0.86 -25.69
C VAL A 59 -20.93 0.04 -24.64
N ILE A 60 -21.15 1.35 -24.78
CA ILE A 60 -20.71 2.35 -23.80
C ILE A 60 -21.43 2.11 -22.48
N MET A 61 -20.65 1.96 -21.42
CA MET A 61 -21.11 1.87 -20.04
C MET A 61 -21.05 3.24 -19.38
N GLN A 62 -21.89 3.44 -18.38
CA GLN A 62 -21.74 4.58 -17.48
C GLN A 62 -20.34 4.56 -16.85
N SER A 63 -19.68 5.72 -16.82
CA SER A 63 -18.40 5.86 -16.11
C SER A 63 -18.57 5.36 -14.68
N PRO A 64 -17.63 4.54 -14.14
CA PRO A 64 -17.57 4.30 -12.71
C PRO A 64 -17.67 5.65 -12.01
N ARG A 65 -18.55 5.75 -11.03
CA ARG A 65 -18.64 6.94 -10.19
C ARG A 65 -17.26 7.08 -9.57
N HIS A 66 -16.58 8.19 -9.86
CA HIS A 66 -15.39 8.53 -9.10
C HIS A 66 -15.84 8.56 -7.64
N GLY A 67 -15.30 7.68 -6.82
CA GLY A 67 -15.35 7.91 -5.39
C GLY A 67 -14.74 9.29 -5.20
N THR A 68 -15.50 10.23 -4.62
CA THR A 68 -14.85 11.35 -3.96
C THR A 68 -13.78 10.70 -3.09
N SER A 69 -12.53 11.10 -3.31
CA SER A 69 -11.42 10.58 -2.53
C SER A 69 -11.72 10.97 -1.09
N SER A 70 -12.42 10.12 -0.34
CA SER A 70 -12.48 10.24 1.10
C SER A 70 -11.05 10.05 1.51
N GLY A 71 -10.39 11.18 1.79
CA GLY A 71 -9.02 11.18 2.25
C GLY A 71 -9.04 10.63 3.65
N THR A 72 -9.27 9.34 3.81
CA THR A 72 -9.20 8.69 5.11
C THR A 72 -7.72 8.70 5.45
N LYS A 73 -7.33 9.62 6.34
CA LYS A 73 -6.03 9.57 7.01
C LYS A 73 -6.26 8.87 8.34
N PRO A 74 -6.28 7.52 8.40
CA PRO A 74 -6.31 6.87 9.70
C PRO A 74 -5.06 7.30 10.47
N ALA A 75 -5.24 7.81 11.68
CA ALA A 75 -4.13 8.18 12.54
C ALA A 75 -3.25 6.93 12.75
N THR A 76 -1.99 6.99 12.32
CA THR A 76 -1.01 5.99 12.66
C THR A 76 -0.57 6.26 14.09
N ASN A 77 -0.79 5.28 14.97
CA ASN A 77 -0.26 5.29 16.32
C ASN A 77 0.88 4.27 16.38
N THR A 78 2.12 4.74 16.55
CA THR A 78 3.30 3.88 16.73
C THR A 78 3.40 3.34 18.17
N GLY A 79 2.36 3.46 18.99
CA GLY A 79 2.28 2.86 20.32
C GLY A 79 2.13 1.34 20.30
N ASN A 80 3.14 0.61 19.81
CA ASN A 80 3.23 -0.83 19.99
C ASN A 80 4.13 -1.13 21.20
N PRO A 81 3.68 -1.90 22.22
CA PRO A 81 4.51 -2.26 23.39
C PRO A 81 5.75 -3.13 23.06
N SER A 82 5.98 -3.46 21.79
CA SER A 82 7.14 -4.20 21.30
C SER A 82 8.30 -3.32 20.82
N ASP A 83 8.20 -1.99 20.92
CA ASP A 83 9.31 -1.05 20.64
C ASP A 83 10.36 -1.02 21.76
N GLY A 84 10.15 -1.79 22.83
CA GLY A 84 11.07 -1.89 23.95
C GLY A 84 10.89 -0.80 25.00
N SER A 85 9.85 0.04 24.91
CA SER A 85 9.50 0.97 25.99
C SER A 85 8.85 0.19 27.13
N GLY A 86 9.69 -0.18 28.10
CA GLY A 86 9.31 -0.91 29.30
C GLY A 86 8.18 -0.23 30.07
N GLY A 87 7.40 -1.04 30.78
CA GLY A 87 6.29 -0.59 31.60
C GLY A 87 6.69 0.51 32.58
N GLY A 88 5.86 1.55 32.65
CA GLY A 88 6.00 2.64 33.63
C GLY A 88 6.67 3.89 33.07
N GLY A 89 6.06 4.52 32.07
CA GLY A 89 6.42 5.87 31.68
C GLY A 89 5.39 6.45 30.74
N SER A 90 4.99 7.70 30.96
CA SER A 90 4.20 8.51 30.03
C SER A 90 5.02 8.79 28.77
N GLY A 91 5.30 7.75 27.98
CA GLY A 91 6.02 7.83 26.72
C GLY A 91 5.06 8.30 25.64
N GLY A 92 5.28 9.53 25.17
CA GLY A 92 4.51 10.11 24.07
C GLY A 92 4.70 9.30 22.81
N GLY A 93 3.67 8.54 22.43
CA GLY A 93 3.54 8.07 21.06
C GLY A 93 3.34 9.28 20.16
N ASP A 94 4.02 9.30 19.01
CA ASP A 94 3.67 10.19 17.92
C ASP A 94 2.32 9.76 17.36
N ALA A 95 1.34 10.64 17.48
CA ALA A 95 0.03 10.46 16.87
C ALA A 95 -0.09 11.49 15.75
N ASP A 96 -0.12 11.01 14.52
CA ASP A 96 -0.47 11.86 13.38
C ASP A 96 -1.95 12.28 13.49
N SER A 97 -2.27 13.50 13.09
CA SER A 97 -3.66 13.96 13.04
C SER A 97 -4.40 13.27 11.90
N GLY A 98 -5.41 12.46 12.26
CA GLY A 98 -6.37 11.95 11.30
C GLY A 98 -7.34 13.04 10.86
N ASN A 99 -7.64 13.11 9.57
CA ASN A 99 -8.68 13.98 9.02
C ASN A 99 -9.45 13.20 7.96
N ASP A 100 -10.77 13.35 7.97
CA ASP A 100 -11.67 12.82 6.96
C ASP A 100 -12.29 14.02 6.25
N THR A 101 -11.83 14.34 5.05
CA THR A 101 -12.47 15.36 4.20
C THR A 101 -13.29 14.68 3.11
N ASP A 102 -14.58 14.98 3.09
CA ASP A 102 -15.57 14.50 2.13
C ASP A 102 -15.95 15.55 1.06
N GLN A 103 -15.11 16.58 0.88
CA GLN A 103 -15.33 17.67 -0.07
C GLN A 103 -14.44 17.53 -1.31
#